data_AF-A0A3S9XER6-F1
#
_entry.id   AF-A0A3S9XER6-F1
#
_cell.length_a   1.000
_cell.length_b   1.000
_cell.length_c   1.000
_cell.angle_alpha   90.00
_cell.angle_beta   90.00
_cell.angle_gamma   90.00
#
_symmetry.space_group_name_H-M   'P 1'
#
loop_
_entity.id
_entity.type
_entity.pdbx_description
1 polymer ?
#
loop_
_entity_poly.entity_id
_entity_poly.type
_entity_poly.pdbx_seq_one_letter_code
_entity_poly.pdbx_strand_id
1 'polypeptide(L)'
;MKFLTYLKTNQFVCITLLLLSINCYASVVVTGNRIIYPEGARERMVQFSNPDEAPYMIQVWTDINTPDSTAETADGPFVATPQMFRVSAKSGQVVRLTYIGKKPLPKDRESVFYFNFLQIPSLKQSDDGKNKLALLITSRLKIFYRPNGLTSSPDKVADSLSFRLSGNSVEVTNDSAYHASFGQAKIVDGQDSVIMVIPTAQMIAPKSKGKWSLPKSVQQNGLFINYELINDYGIAEAHKVKLN
;
A
#
# COMPACT_ATOMS: atom_id res chain seq x y z
N MET A 1 50.64 -18.14 -8.93
CA MET A 1 50.00 -19.11 -8.01
C MET A 1 48.98 -18.50 -7.04
N LYS A 2 49.14 -17.27 -6.53
CA LYS A 2 48.19 -16.63 -5.59
C LYS A 2 46.82 -16.23 -6.19
N PHE A 3 46.74 -15.98 -7.50
CA PHE A 3 45.52 -15.53 -8.18
C PHE A 3 44.44 -16.63 -8.31
N LEU A 4 44.83 -17.88 -8.59
CA LEU A 4 43.91 -19.02 -8.62
C LEU A 4 43.37 -19.38 -7.22
N THR A 5 44.16 -19.15 -6.17
CA THR A 5 43.71 -19.38 -4.78
C THR A 5 42.66 -18.37 -4.37
N TYR A 6 42.81 -17.10 -4.76
CA TYR A 6 41.84 -16.05 -4.48
C TYR A 6 40.50 -16.28 -5.21
N LEU A 7 40.54 -16.79 -6.44
CA LEU A 7 39.35 -17.17 -7.20
C LEU A 7 38.58 -18.30 -6.51
N LYS A 8 39.28 -19.33 -6.00
CA LYS A 8 38.66 -20.46 -5.30
C LYS A 8 38.09 -20.08 -3.92
N THR A 9 38.76 -19.20 -3.18
CA THR A 9 38.27 -18.72 -1.88
C THR A 9 37.01 -17.86 -2.04
N ASN A 10 36.98 -16.96 -3.03
CA ASN A 10 35.78 -16.16 -3.31
C ASN A 10 34.60 -17.02 -3.80
N GLN A 11 34.87 -18.08 -4.56
CA GLN A 11 33.83 -19.01 -5.01
C GLN A 11 33.21 -19.80 -3.86
N PHE A 12 34.00 -20.23 -2.87
CA PHE A 12 33.49 -20.87 -1.64
C PHE A 12 32.65 -19.92 -0.79
N VAL A 13 33.05 -18.66 -0.67
CA VAL A 13 32.31 -17.63 0.07
C VAL A 13 30.95 -17.35 -0.59
N CYS A 14 30.89 -17.22 -1.93
CA CYS A 14 29.63 -17.04 -2.66
C CYS A 14 28.67 -18.22 -2.52
N ILE A 15 29.17 -19.47 -2.55
CA ILE A 15 28.33 -20.67 -2.37
C ILE A 15 27.76 -20.75 -0.95
N THR A 16 28.56 -20.37 0.06
CA THR A 16 28.13 -20.36 1.46
C THR A 16 27.06 -19.29 1.72
N LEU A 17 27.16 -18.12 1.08
CA LEU A 17 26.16 -17.04 1.17
C LEU A 17 24.84 -17.39 0.46
N LEU A 18 24.88 -18.14 -0.64
CA LEU A 18 23.67 -18.65 -1.32
C LEU A 18 22.91 -19.69 -0.49
N LEU A 19 23.59 -20.43 0.39
CA LEU A 19 22.97 -21.42 1.29
C LEU A 19 22.33 -20.80 2.55
N LEU A 20 22.57 -19.52 2.81
CA LEU A 20 22.01 -18.76 3.94
C LEU A 20 20.75 -17.97 3.57
N SER A 21 20.14 -18.22 2.42
CA SER A 21 18.87 -17.61 2.05
C SER A 21 17.77 -18.02 3.02
N ILE A 22 17.42 -17.10 3.92
CA ILE A 22 16.28 -17.20 4.82
C ILE A 22 14.98 -17.24 3.99
N ASN A 23 14.21 -18.31 4.16
CA ASN A 23 12.85 -18.36 3.62
C ASN A 23 12.02 -17.29 4.36
N CYS A 24 11.49 -16.33 3.61
CA CYS A 24 10.47 -15.41 4.12
C CYS A 24 9.13 -16.15 4.10
N TYR A 25 8.59 -16.45 5.27
CA TYR A 25 7.26 -17.04 5.40
C TYR A 25 6.22 -15.92 5.33
N ALA A 26 5.52 -15.82 4.20
CA ALA A 26 4.33 -15.00 4.08
C ALA A 26 3.11 -15.89 4.32
N SER A 27 2.17 -15.44 5.15
CA SER A 27 0.84 -16.05 5.31
C SER A 27 0.00 -15.83 4.04
N VAL A 28 -1.32 -15.81 4.14
CA VAL A 28 -2.20 -15.46 3.03
C VAL A 28 -1.88 -14.07 2.48
N VAL A 29 -1.65 -14.01 1.18
CA VAL A 29 -1.37 -12.77 0.43
C VAL A 29 -2.50 -12.47 -0.54
N VAL A 30 -2.70 -11.19 -0.82
CA VAL A 30 -3.60 -10.70 -1.87
C VAL A 30 -2.78 -10.29 -3.09
N THR A 31 -3.26 -10.61 -4.28
CA THR A 31 -2.62 -10.15 -5.53
C THR A 31 -2.81 -8.64 -5.68
N GLY A 32 -1.69 -7.91 -5.69
CA GLY A 32 -1.66 -6.45 -5.74
C GLY A 32 -1.77 -5.80 -4.35
N ASN A 33 -1.45 -4.50 -4.27
CA ASN A 33 -1.47 -3.72 -3.01
C ASN A 33 -2.57 -2.65 -2.98
N ARG A 34 -3.43 -2.62 -4.00
CA ARG A 34 -4.58 -1.74 -4.15
C ARG A 34 -5.56 -2.30 -5.16
N ILE A 35 -6.79 -1.82 -5.13
CA ILE A 35 -7.86 -2.24 -6.02
C ILE A 35 -8.33 -1.02 -6.82
N ILE A 36 -8.19 -1.07 -8.14
CA ILE A 36 -8.76 -0.06 -9.04
C ILE A 36 -10.13 -0.55 -9.52
N TYR A 37 -11.18 0.17 -9.14
CA TYR A 37 -12.57 -0.14 -9.48
C TYR A 37 -13.13 0.91 -10.46
N PRO A 38 -13.18 0.62 -11.77
CA PRO A 38 -13.77 1.52 -12.75
C PRO A 38 -15.27 1.68 -12.52
N GLU A 39 -15.77 2.88 -12.74
CA GLU A 39 -17.20 3.17 -12.79
C GLU A 39 -17.90 2.28 -13.83
N GLY A 40 -19.06 1.74 -13.47
CA GLY A 40 -19.83 0.84 -14.34
C GLY A 40 -19.27 -0.58 -14.46
N ALA A 41 -18.12 -0.89 -13.86
CA ALA A 41 -17.71 -2.28 -13.70
C ALA A 41 -18.72 -3.02 -12.82
N ARG A 42 -19.13 -4.22 -13.23
CA ARG A 42 -20.04 -5.05 -12.44
C ARG A 42 -19.38 -5.54 -11.16
N GLU A 43 -18.12 -5.97 -11.27
CA GLU A 43 -17.34 -6.51 -10.17
C GLU A 43 -15.83 -6.43 -10.47
N ARG A 44 -15.04 -6.52 -9.41
CA ARG A 44 -13.59 -6.74 -9.46
C ARG A 44 -13.24 -8.01 -8.69
N MET A 45 -12.34 -8.81 -9.25
CA MET A 45 -11.84 -10.02 -8.61
C MET A 45 -10.65 -9.67 -7.73
N VAL A 46 -10.73 -10.00 -6.45
CA VAL A 46 -9.62 -9.93 -5.50
C VAL A 46 -9.14 -11.35 -5.27
N GLN A 47 -7.88 -11.62 -5.64
CA GLN A 47 -7.31 -12.96 -5.57
C GLN A 47 -6.47 -13.09 -4.31
N PHE A 48 -6.72 -14.15 -3.55
CA PHE A 48 -5.97 -14.55 -2.38
C PHE A 48 -5.16 -15.79 -2.73
N SER A 49 -3.95 -15.88 -2.18
CA SER A 49 -3.08 -17.05 -2.27
C SER A 49 -2.53 -17.38 -0.89
N ASN A 50 -2.58 -18.65 -0.52
CA ASN A 50 -1.99 -19.16 0.71
C ASN A 50 -0.78 -20.05 0.36
N PRO A 51 0.45 -19.53 0.47
CA PRO A 51 1.65 -20.30 0.22
C PRO A 51 2.04 -21.20 1.40
N ASP A 52 1.35 -21.14 2.54
CA ASP A 52 1.67 -21.95 3.72
C ASP A 52 1.14 -23.40 3.61
N GLU A 53 1.69 -24.25 4.48
CA GLU A 53 1.23 -25.63 4.71
C GLU A 53 -0.01 -25.70 5.61
N ALA A 54 -0.41 -24.58 6.22
CA ALA A 54 -1.56 -24.49 7.11
C ALA A 54 -2.73 -23.77 6.43
N PRO A 55 -3.97 -24.18 6.69
CA PRO A 55 -5.15 -23.47 6.20
C PRO A 55 -5.46 -22.24 7.08
N TYR A 56 -6.05 -21.22 6.48
CA TYR A 56 -6.52 -20.01 7.17
C TYR A 56 -8.01 -19.80 6.94
N MET A 57 -8.67 -19.20 7.93
CA MET A 57 -9.98 -18.61 7.75
C MET A 57 -9.81 -17.11 7.48
N ILE A 58 -10.43 -16.63 6.42
CA ILE A 58 -10.37 -15.24 5.98
C ILE A 58 -11.76 -14.63 6.15
N GLN A 59 -11.82 -13.48 6.79
CA GLN A 59 -13.02 -12.63 6.84
C GLN A 59 -12.72 -11.31 6.13
N VAL A 60 -13.62 -10.85 5.28
CA VAL A 60 -13.43 -9.65 4.45
C VAL A 60 -14.57 -8.66 4.65
N TRP A 61 -14.26 -7.37 4.64
CA TRP A 61 -15.24 -6.28 4.70
C TRP A 61 -14.69 -5.02 4.04
N THR A 62 -15.54 -4.01 3.86
CA THR A 62 -15.10 -2.71 3.33
C THR A 62 -15.58 -1.56 4.19
N ASP A 63 -14.80 -0.49 4.24
CA ASP A 63 -15.12 0.73 4.96
C ASP A 63 -14.83 1.98 4.12
N ILE A 64 -15.33 3.13 4.57
CA ILE A 64 -15.10 4.42 3.91
C ILE A 64 -13.72 4.99 4.26
N ASN A 65 -13.42 5.15 5.55
CA ASN A 65 -12.10 5.55 6.05
C ASN A 65 -12.01 5.35 7.57
N THR A 66 -12.37 4.15 8.04
CA THR A 66 -12.40 3.78 9.45
C THR A 66 -11.37 2.68 9.71
N PRO A 67 -10.11 3.02 10.04
CA PRO A 67 -9.00 2.08 10.26
C PRO A 67 -9.32 0.92 11.19
N ASP A 68 -10.04 1.20 12.28
CA ASP A 68 -10.38 0.24 13.33
C ASP A 68 -11.74 -0.45 13.09
N SER A 69 -12.31 -0.34 11.89
CA SER A 69 -13.56 -1.03 11.55
C SER A 69 -13.38 -2.55 11.58
N THR A 70 -14.48 -3.22 11.91
CA THR A 70 -14.64 -4.67 11.88
C THR A 70 -15.68 -5.06 10.84
N ALA A 71 -15.87 -6.37 10.62
CA ALA A 71 -16.92 -6.84 9.72
C ALA A 71 -18.33 -6.38 10.15
N GLU A 72 -18.56 -6.21 11.46
CA GLU A 72 -19.85 -5.80 12.02
C GLU A 72 -20.08 -4.29 11.94
N THR A 73 -19.01 -3.49 11.91
CA THR A 73 -19.05 -2.02 11.86
C THR A 73 -18.73 -1.47 10.47
N ALA A 74 -18.61 -2.35 9.47
CA ALA A 74 -18.32 -2.02 8.09
C ALA A 74 -19.37 -1.05 7.50
N ASP A 75 -18.90 0.07 6.95
CA ASP A 75 -19.73 1.15 6.40
C ASP A 75 -19.47 1.44 4.92
N GLY A 76 -18.58 0.65 4.30
CA GLY A 76 -18.16 0.84 2.91
C GLY A 76 -19.26 0.51 1.91
N PRO A 77 -19.32 1.21 0.75
CA PRO A 77 -20.33 0.98 -0.28
C PRO A 77 -19.97 -0.19 -1.21
N PHE A 78 -19.17 -1.14 -0.75
CA PHE A 78 -18.79 -2.32 -1.50
C PHE A 78 -19.17 -3.60 -0.74
N VAL A 79 -19.55 -4.62 -1.49
CA VAL A 79 -19.78 -5.97 -0.95
C VAL A 79 -18.73 -6.89 -1.52
N ALA A 80 -18.03 -7.57 -0.61
CA ALA A 80 -17.07 -8.62 -0.91
C ALA A 80 -17.75 -9.99 -0.73
N THR A 81 -17.72 -10.85 -1.75
CA THR A 81 -18.38 -12.17 -1.72
C THR A 81 -17.42 -13.28 -2.15
N PRO A 82 -17.28 -14.36 -1.35
CA PRO A 82 -17.86 -14.57 -0.02
C PRO A 82 -17.23 -13.67 1.06
N GLN A 83 -17.99 -13.35 2.12
CA GLN A 83 -17.52 -12.50 3.23
C GLN A 83 -16.63 -13.24 4.24
N MET A 84 -16.77 -14.56 4.32
CA MET A 84 -15.93 -15.42 5.16
C MET A 84 -15.71 -16.75 4.45
N PHE A 85 -14.46 -17.22 4.42
CA PHE A 85 -14.09 -18.41 3.68
C PHE A 85 -12.77 -19.00 4.18
N ARG A 86 -12.61 -20.31 3.97
CA ARG A 86 -11.35 -21.00 4.24
C ARG A 86 -10.47 -20.98 2.99
N VAL A 87 -9.19 -20.64 3.17
CA VAL A 87 -8.15 -20.85 2.16
C VAL A 87 -7.30 -22.03 2.61
N SER A 88 -7.34 -23.12 1.86
CA SER A 88 -6.56 -24.33 2.16
C SER A 88 -5.05 -24.08 2.00
N ALA A 89 -4.24 -24.96 2.57
CA ALA A 89 -2.79 -24.96 2.34
C ALA A 89 -2.47 -25.00 0.84
N LYS A 90 -1.47 -24.24 0.40
CA LYS A 90 -1.00 -24.17 -1.00
C LYS A 90 -2.10 -23.90 -2.03
N SER A 91 -3.14 -23.17 -1.65
CA SER A 91 -4.30 -22.90 -2.50
C SER A 91 -4.62 -21.41 -2.58
N GLY A 92 -5.45 -21.05 -3.56
CA GLY A 92 -5.97 -19.69 -3.69
C GLY A 92 -7.48 -19.63 -3.58
N GLN A 93 -8.00 -18.42 -3.35
CA GLN A 93 -9.43 -18.14 -3.35
C GLN A 93 -9.68 -16.80 -4.02
N VAL A 94 -10.80 -16.70 -4.74
CA VAL A 94 -11.23 -15.44 -5.36
C VAL A 94 -12.43 -14.87 -4.61
N VAL A 95 -12.36 -13.56 -4.35
CA VAL A 95 -13.45 -12.76 -3.78
C VAL A 95 -13.94 -11.78 -4.85
N ARG A 96 -15.26 -11.75 -5.06
CA ARG A 96 -15.91 -10.75 -5.92
C ARG A 96 -16.19 -9.51 -5.10
N LEU A 97 -15.66 -8.38 -5.54
CA LEU A 97 -15.93 -7.06 -4.99
C LEU A 97 -16.92 -6.34 -5.90
N THR A 98 -18.07 -5.91 -5.36
CA THR A 98 -19.11 -5.21 -6.12
C THR A 98 -19.46 -3.90 -5.43
N TYR A 99 -19.51 -2.81 -6.19
CA TYR A 99 -20.01 -1.54 -5.69
C TYR A 99 -21.54 -1.57 -5.59
N ILE A 100 -22.08 -1.22 -4.42
CA ILE A 100 -23.52 -1.18 -4.14
C ILE A 100 -23.96 0.20 -3.62
N GLY A 101 -23.09 1.20 -3.71
CA GLY A 101 -23.36 2.53 -3.19
C GLY A 101 -24.56 3.19 -3.86
N LYS A 102 -25.47 3.70 -3.02
CA LYS A 102 -26.67 4.43 -3.47
C LYS A 102 -26.44 5.92 -3.64
N LYS A 103 -25.38 6.46 -3.01
CA LYS A 103 -25.03 7.87 -3.10
C LYS A 103 -24.23 8.11 -4.38
N PRO A 104 -24.56 9.15 -5.17
CA PRO A 104 -23.75 9.49 -6.33
C PRO A 104 -22.35 9.89 -5.86
N LEU A 105 -21.33 9.28 -6.49
CA LEU A 105 -19.94 9.69 -6.31
C LEU A 105 -19.58 10.81 -7.29
N PRO A 106 -18.57 11.64 -6.97
CA PRO A 106 -18.02 12.60 -7.91
C PRO A 106 -17.63 11.94 -9.23
N LYS A 107 -17.97 12.58 -10.35
CA LYS A 107 -17.63 12.11 -11.71
C LYS A 107 -16.36 12.74 -12.26
N ASP A 108 -15.88 13.82 -11.63
CA ASP A 108 -14.72 14.61 -12.02
C ASP A 108 -13.42 14.18 -11.32
N ARG A 109 -13.50 13.24 -10.36
CA ARG A 109 -12.35 12.76 -9.59
C ARG A 109 -12.58 11.38 -8.98
N GLU A 110 -11.50 10.72 -8.62
CA GLU A 110 -11.56 9.46 -7.87
C GLU A 110 -12.17 9.62 -6.47
N SER A 111 -12.78 8.54 -5.99
CA SER A 111 -13.13 8.35 -4.58
C SER A 111 -12.32 7.19 -4.01
N VAL A 112 -11.98 7.26 -2.72
CA VAL A 112 -11.25 6.20 -2.03
C VAL A 112 -12.12 5.53 -0.97
N PHE A 113 -11.99 4.22 -0.88
CA PHE A 113 -12.56 3.35 0.14
C PHE A 113 -11.51 2.32 0.54
N TYR A 114 -11.84 1.41 1.46
CA TYR A 114 -10.88 0.43 1.93
C TYR A 114 -11.47 -0.96 1.94
N PHE A 115 -10.66 -1.93 1.49
CA PHE A 115 -10.91 -3.35 1.58
C PHE A 115 -10.07 -3.90 2.72
N ASN A 116 -10.71 -4.52 3.70
CA ASN A 116 -10.04 -5.13 4.82
C ASN A 116 -10.19 -6.64 4.75
N PHE A 117 -9.15 -7.35 5.20
CA PHE A 117 -9.24 -8.77 5.44
C PHE A 117 -8.51 -9.16 6.72
N LEU A 118 -9.17 -9.98 7.52
CA LEU A 118 -8.65 -10.58 8.74
C LEU A 118 -8.23 -12.02 8.43
N GLN A 119 -6.99 -12.34 8.78
CA GLN A 119 -6.46 -13.70 8.70
C GLN A 119 -6.52 -14.36 10.08
N ILE A 120 -7.24 -15.47 10.16
CA ILE A 120 -7.38 -16.27 11.39
C ILE A 120 -6.68 -17.63 11.14
N PRO A 121 -5.58 -17.93 11.86
CA PRO A 121 -4.87 -19.19 11.71
C PRO A 121 -5.70 -20.35 12.24
N SER A 122 -5.61 -21.50 11.58
CA SER A 122 -6.20 -22.74 12.10
C SER A 122 -5.33 -23.31 13.21
N LEU A 123 -5.89 -23.48 14.41
CA LEU A 123 -5.22 -24.16 15.52
C LEU A 123 -5.29 -25.68 15.31
N LYS A 124 -4.19 -26.41 15.54
CA LYS A 124 -4.18 -27.88 15.45
C LYS A 124 -4.69 -28.48 16.76
N GLN A 125 -5.35 -29.64 16.72
CA GLN A 125 -5.71 -30.35 17.96
C GLN A 125 -4.50 -30.78 18.80
N SER A 126 -3.34 -31.01 18.18
CA SER A 126 -2.06 -31.33 18.84
C SER A 126 -1.48 -30.19 19.71
N ASP A 127 -2.18 -29.07 19.73
CA ASP A 127 -1.79 -27.84 20.39
C ASP A 127 -2.55 -27.58 21.69
N ASP A 128 -3.50 -28.45 22.03
CA ASP A 128 -4.31 -28.33 23.24
C ASP A 128 -3.44 -28.49 24.51
N GLY A 129 -3.72 -27.69 25.53
CA GLY A 129 -2.95 -27.66 26.79
C GLY A 129 -1.58 -26.97 26.73
N LYS A 130 -1.19 -26.33 25.61
CA LYS A 130 0.04 -25.52 25.51
C LYS A 130 -0.25 -24.03 25.62
N ASN A 131 0.62 -23.28 26.31
CA ASN A 131 0.57 -21.82 26.30
C ASN A 131 0.85 -21.30 24.89
N LYS A 132 -0.10 -20.59 24.30
CA LYS A 132 -0.01 -20.11 22.91
C LYS A 132 -0.44 -18.66 22.79
N LEU A 133 0.30 -17.95 21.94
CA LEU A 133 -0.07 -16.65 21.41
C LEU A 133 -0.58 -16.86 19.98
N ALA A 134 -1.85 -16.54 19.74
CA ALA A 134 -2.42 -16.49 18.40
C ALA A 134 -2.38 -15.05 17.90
N LEU A 135 -1.76 -14.83 16.74
CA LEU A 135 -1.73 -13.54 16.08
C LEU A 135 -2.81 -13.50 15.00
N LEU A 136 -3.72 -12.54 15.12
CA LEU A 136 -4.70 -12.23 14.09
C LEU A 136 -4.19 -11.03 13.30
N ILE A 137 -4.07 -11.18 11.99
CA ILE A 137 -3.51 -10.14 11.13
C ILE A 137 -4.64 -9.52 10.32
N THR A 138 -4.91 -8.24 10.57
CA THR A 138 -5.78 -7.43 9.72
C THR A 138 -4.93 -6.69 8.69
N SER A 139 -5.29 -6.83 7.42
CA SER A 139 -4.67 -6.11 6.31
C SER A 139 -5.69 -5.20 5.64
N ARG A 140 -5.26 -4.01 5.25
CA ARG A 140 -6.10 -2.94 4.71
C ARG A 140 -5.54 -2.47 3.37
N LEU A 141 -6.37 -2.52 2.32
CA LEU A 141 -6.03 -2.11 0.96
C LEU A 141 -6.93 -0.96 0.54
N LYS A 142 -6.37 -0.03 -0.24
CA LYS A 142 -7.15 1.05 -0.84
C LYS A 142 -7.96 0.51 -2.01
N ILE A 143 -9.24 0.91 -2.08
CA ILE A 143 -10.09 0.77 -3.25
C ILE A 143 -10.23 2.17 -3.86
N PHE A 144 -9.75 2.35 -5.08
CA PHE A 144 -9.94 3.58 -5.84
C PHE A 144 -11.12 3.38 -6.79
N TYR A 145 -12.26 4.03 -6.48
CA TYR A 145 -13.37 4.12 -7.42
C TYR A 145 -13.06 5.20 -8.44
N ARG A 146 -12.96 4.81 -9.72
CA ARG A 146 -12.48 5.66 -10.80
C ARG A 146 -13.58 5.93 -11.82
N PRO A 147 -14.08 7.17 -11.92
CA PRO A 147 -15.01 7.56 -12.98
C PRO A 147 -14.42 7.33 -14.38
N ASN A 148 -15.28 6.99 -15.35
CA ASN A 148 -14.82 6.74 -16.73
C ASN A 148 -14.50 8.04 -17.49
N GLY A 149 -15.00 9.19 -17.03
CA GLY A 149 -14.86 10.49 -17.71
C GLY A 149 -13.58 11.26 -17.39
N LEU A 150 -12.62 10.67 -16.68
CA LEU A 150 -11.38 11.36 -16.33
C LEU A 150 -10.48 11.51 -17.58
N THR A 151 -10.04 12.73 -17.86
CA THR A 151 -9.31 13.06 -19.10
C THR A 151 -7.79 12.94 -18.99
N SER A 152 -7.23 13.05 -17.78
CA SER A 152 -5.80 12.89 -17.52
C SER A 152 -5.45 11.43 -17.20
N SER A 153 -4.23 10.97 -17.49
CA SER A 153 -3.80 9.61 -17.11
C SER A 153 -3.41 9.53 -15.63
N PRO A 154 -3.70 8.42 -14.92
CA PRO A 154 -3.18 8.17 -13.57
C PRO A 154 -1.64 8.18 -13.50
N ASP A 155 -0.94 7.83 -14.59
CA ASP A 155 0.53 7.82 -14.63
C ASP A 155 1.13 9.24 -14.62
N LYS A 156 0.31 10.27 -14.85
CA LYS A 156 0.73 11.69 -14.90
C LYS A 156 0.42 12.47 -13.63
N VAL A 157 0.10 11.77 -12.53
CA VAL A 157 -0.21 12.43 -11.26
C VAL A 157 0.98 13.26 -10.76
N ALA A 158 2.21 12.76 -10.90
CA ALA A 158 3.42 13.48 -10.50
C ALA A 158 3.54 14.87 -11.17
N ASP A 159 3.20 14.96 -12.47
CA ASP A 159 3.24 16.22 -13.23
C ASP A 159 2.23 17.27 -12.72
N SER A 160 1.17 16.80 -12.03
CA SER A 160 0.10 17.63 -11.46
C SER A 160 0.28 17.89 -9.97
N LEU A 161 1.39 17.45 -9.38
CA LEU A 161 1.76 17.77 -8.01
C LEU A 161 2.66 19.00 -7.97
N SER A 162 2.33 19.94 -7.11
CA SER A 162 3.20 21.07 -6.80
C SER A 162 3.52 21.13 -5.32
N PHE A 163 4.76 21.53 -5.02
CA PHE A 163 5.27 21.64 -3.67
C PHE A 163 5.80 23.05 -3.46
N ARG A 164 5.39 23.69 -2.36
CA ARG A 164 5.84 25.03 -2.01
C ARG A 164 6.10 25.15 -0.52
N LEU A 165 7.07 25.99 -0.17
CA LEU A 165 7.23 26.44 1.20
C LEU A 165 6.11 27.42 1.54
N SER A 166 5.52 27.24 2.71
CA SER A 166 4.46 28.09 3.22
C SER A 166 4.69 28.30 4.72
N GLY A 167 5.41 29.36 5.07
CA GLY A 167 5.88 29.58 6.44
C GLY A 167 6.79 28.44 6.90
N ASN A 168 6.50 27.82 8.04
CA ASN A 168 7.30 26.68 8.54
C ASN A 168 6.75 25.31 8.12
N SER A 169 6.31 25.18 6.87
CA SER A 169 5.74 23.93 6.36
C SER A 169 5.90 23.82 4.85
N VAL A 170 5.87 22.58 4.36
CA VAL A 170 5.72 22.27 2.95
C VAL A 170 4.24 22.03 2.67
N GLU A 171 3.66 22.81 1.75
CA GLU A 171 2.34 22.55 1.19
C GLU A 171 2.50 21.73 -0.09
N VAL A 172 1.77 20.62 -0.18
CA VAL A 172 1.63 19.82 -1.40
C VAL A 172 0.24 20.06 -1.97
N THR A 173 0.16 20.42 -3.25
CA THR A 173 -1.11 20.56 -3.98
C THR A 173 -1.23 19.45 -5.00
N ASN A 174 -2.38 18.77 -5.01
CA ASN A 174 -2.73 17.77 -6.01
C ASN A 174 -3.83 18.31 -6.91
N ASP A 175 -3.45 18.82 -8.08
CA ASP A 175 -4.39 19.33 -9.07
C ASP A 175 -4.93 18.24 -10.00
N SER A 176 -4.52 16.98 -9.82
CA SER A 176 -5.04 15.86 -10.61
C SER A 176 -6.44 15.42 -10.18
N ALA A 177 -7.06 14.57 -11.00
CA ALA A 177 -8.31 13.88 -10.67
C ALA A 177 -8.09 12.57 -9.86
N TYR A 178 -6.85 12.25 -9.50
CA TYR A 178 -6.46 10.97 -8.90
C TYR A 178 -5.85 11.17 -7.50
N HIS A 179 -5.90 10.14 -6.66
CA HIS A 179 -5.23 10.19 -5.36
C HIS A 179 -3.71 10.01 -5.51
N ALA A 180 -2.93 10.95 -4.99
CA ALA A 180 -1.49 10.82 -4.91
C ALA A 180 -1.11 10.03 -3.65
N SER A 181 -0.76 8.75 -3.82
CA SER A 181 -0.33 7.87 -2.71
C SER A 181 1.19 7.89 -2.58
N PHE A 182 1.71 8.51 -1.52
CA PHE A 182 3.14 8.55 -1.24
C PHE A 182 3.57 7.27 -0.53
N GLY A 183 4.49 6.51 -1.13
CA GLY A 183 5.13 5.36 -0.47
C GLY A 183 6.22 5.82 0.49
N GLN A 184 6.95 6.85 0.09
CA GLN A 184 7.94 7.53 0.89
C GLN A 184 7.98 9.00 0.48
N ALA A 185 8.18 9.90 1.44
CA ALA A 185 8.54 11.28 1.13
C ALA A 185 9.54 11.77 2.18
N LYS A 186 10.54 12.50 1.72
CA LYS A 186 11.62 13.04 2.53
C LYS A 186 11.95 14.45 2.07
N ILE A 187 12.16 15.33 3.03
CA ILE A 187 12.70 16.65 2.77
C ILE A 187 14.20 16.56 2.99
N VAL A 188 14.97 17.02 2.00
CA VAL A 188 16.43 16.98 1.99
C VAL A 188 16.98 18.37 1.70
N ASP A 189 18.23 18.60 2.09
CA ASP A 189 18.97 19.81 1.69
C ASP A 189 19.62 19.66 0.31
N GLY A 190 20.37 20.69 -0.10
CA GLY A 190 21.11 20.67 -1.38
C GLY A 190 22.26 19.65 -1.46
N GLN A 191 22.59 18.98 -0.36
CA GLN A 191 23.60 17.93 -0.25
C GLN A 191 22.96 16.54 -0.09
N ASP A 192 21.64 16.42 -0.26
CA ASP A 192 20.85 15.21 -0.07
C ASP A 192 20.81 14.68 1.38
N SER A 193 21.17 15.51 2.37
CA SER A 193 21.02 15.15 3.78
C SER A 193 19.54 15.16 4.18
N VAL A 194 19.09 14.09 4.82
CA VAL A 194 17.68 13.96 5.26
C VAL A 194 17.40 14.92 6.41
N ILE A 195 16.53 15.89 6.16
CA ILE A 195 16.05 16.85 7.16
C ILE A 195 14.83 16.31 7.88
N MET A 196 13.90 15.70 7.13
CA MET A 196 12.66 15.16 7.67
C MET A 196 12.17 14.00 6.81
N VAL A 197 11.73 12.93 7.46
CA VAL A 197 10.96 11.88 6.81
C VAL A 197 9.47 12.17 7.03
N ILE A 198 8.71 12.23 5.96
CA ILE A 198 7.25 12.35 6.02
C ILE A 198 6.69 10.94 6.32
N PRO A 199 5.75 10.81 7.27
CA PRO A 199 5.13 9.51 7.58
C PRO A 199 4.57 8.83 6.32
N THR A 200 4.88 7.54 6.19
CA THR A 200 4.67 6.69 4.99
C THR A 200 3.20 6.41 4.62
N ALA A 201 2.23 7.03 5.31
CA ALA A 201 0.80 6.84 5.08
C ALA A 201 0.10 8.04 4.42
N GLN A 202 0.85 9.05 3.98
CA GLN A 202 0.25 10.28 3.45
C GLN A 202 -0.28 10.06 2.02
N MET A 203 -1.57 10.25 1.84
CA MET A 203 -2.23 10.26 0.54
C MET A 203 -2.92 11.61 0.37
N ILE A 204 -2.65 12.29 -0.74
CA ILE A 204 -3.27 13.58 -1.03
C ILE A 204 -4.43 13.35 -1.99
N ALA A 205 -5.63 13.71 -1.55
CA ALA A 205 -6.85 13.54 -2.34
C ALA A 205 -6.82 14.38 -3.64
N PRO A 206 -7.61 14.01 -4.67
CA PRO A 206 -7.74 14.80 -5.87
C PRO A 206 -8.23 16.23 -5.59
N LYS A 207 -7.69 17.21 -6.32
CA LYS A 207 -8.04 18.63 -6.22
C LYS A 207 -7.98 19.15 -4.78
N SER A 208 -6.99 18.69 -4.02
CA SER A 208 -6.84 19.03 -2.60
C SER A 208 -5.38 19.34 -2.26
N LYS A 209 -5.16 19.73 -1.01
CA LYS A 209 -3.85 20.11 -0.49
C LYS A 209 -3.53 19.34 0.78
N GLY A 210 -2.25 19.01 0.95
CA GLY A 210 -1.67 18.50 2.17
C GLY A 210 -0.64 19.48 2.73
N LYS A 211 -0.32 19.33 4.02
CA LYS A 211 0.65 20.19 4.70
C LYS A 211 1.54 19.36 5.60
N TRP A 212 2.85 19.56 5.49
CA TRP A 212 3.86 18.90 6.32
C TRP A 212 4.67 19.94 7.08
N SER A 213 4.54 19.93 8.40
CA SER A 213 5.24 20.87 9.27
C SER A 213 6.74 20.56 9.33
N LEU A 214 7.56 21.58 9.07
CA LEU A 214 9.01 21.47 9.16
C LEU A 214 9.47 21.57 10.62
N PRO A 215 10.57 20.91 11.02
CA PRO A 215 11.24 21.21 12.27
C PRO A 215 11.67 22.69 12.33
N LYS A 216 11.56 23.33 13.50
CA LYS A 216 11.75 24.78 13.66
C LYS A 216 13.16 25.29 13.30
N SER A 217 14.17 24.43 13.32
CA SER A 217 15.58 24.77 13.12
C SER A 217 16.07 24.65 11.67
N VAL A 218 15.18 24.33 10.73
CA VAL A 218 15.56 24.06 9.34
C VAL A 218 15.76 25.36 8.57
N GLN A 219 16.93 25.53 7.94
CA GLN A 219 17.13 26.57 6.93
C GLN A 219 16.32 26.21 5.68
N GLN A 220 15.42 27.10 5.28
CA GLN A 220 14.44 26.80 4.22
C GLN A 220 14.97 27.08 2.80
N ASN A 221 16.20 27.58 2.66
CA ASN A 221 16.80 27.85 1.37
C ASN A 221 17.43 26.59 0.78
N GLY A 222 17.08 26.29 -0.48
CA GLY A 222 17.70 25.18 -1.21
C GLY A 222 17.27 23.79 -0.76
N LEU A 223 16.05 23.67 -0.21
CA LEU A 223 15.46 22.38 0.13
C LEU A 223 14.89 21.69 -1.11
N PHE A 224 14.86 20.36 -1.05
CA PHE A 224 14.24 19.49 -2.03
C PHE A 224 13.29 18.53 -1.32
N ILE A 225 12.29 18.07 -2.06
CA ILE A 225 11.50 16.90 -1.68
C ILE A 225 11.86 15.74 -2.59
N ASN A 226 12.33 14.65 -1.97
CA ASN A 226 12.50 13.36 -2.60
C ASN A 226 11.31 12.50 -2.19
N TYR A 227 10.54 12.01 -3.16
CA TYR A 227 9.33 11.24 -2.87
C TYR A 227 9.11 10.12 -3.87
N GLU A 228 8.35 9.13 -3.43
CA GLU A 228 7.92 8.00 -4.24
C GLU A 228 6.40 7.98 -4.31
N LEU A 229 5.85 8.00 -5.52
CA LEU A 229 4.43 7.73 -5.72
C LEU A 229 4.23 6.26 -6.02
N ILE A 230 3.24 5.67 -5.38
CA ILE A 230 2.81 4.31 -5.70
C ILE A 230 1.76 4.39 -6.80
N ASN A 231 2.06 3.84 -7.97
CA ASN A 231 1.16 3.80 -9.13
C ASN A 231 0.05 2.72 -9.00
N ASP A 232 -0.79 2.56 -10.01
CA ASP A 232 -1.91 1.62 -10.01
C ASP A 232 -1.50 0.15 -9.92
N TYR A 233 -0.30 -0.18 -10.40
CA TYR A 233 0.29 -1.51 -10.31
C TYR A 233 0.98 -1.77 -8.96
N GLY A 234 1.01 -0.77 -8.09
CA GLY A 234 1.64 -0.86 -6.79
C GLY A 234 3.15 -0.63 -6.81
N ILE A 235 3.71 -0.15 -7.92
CA ILE A 235 5.13 0.13 -8.08
C ILE A 235 5.43 1.55 -7.58
N ALA A 236 6.55 1.71 -6.86
CA ALA A 236 7.05 3.00 -6.40
C ALA A 236 7.86 3.69 -7.49
N GLU A 237 7.47 4.92 -7.83
CA GLU A 237 8.14 5.78 -8.82
C GLU A 237 8.76 6.99 -8.11
N ALA A 238 10.08 7.12 -8.21
CA ALA A 238 10.84 8.13 -7.49
C ALA A 238 10.90 9.47 -8.24
N HIS A 239 10.73 10.56 -7.49
CA HIS A 239 10.76 11.93 -7.98
C HIS A 239 11.56 12.82 -7.02
N LYS A 240 12.16 13.88 -7.57
CA LYS A 240 12.86 14.92 -6.80
C LYS A 240 12.43 16.29 -7.31
N VAL A 241 11.95 17.14 -6.42
CA VAL A 241 11.49 18.49 -6.74
C VAL A 241 12.14 19.50 -5.80
N LYS A 242 12.63 20.61 -6.35
CA LYS A 242 13.14 21.71 -5.53
C LYS A 242 11.97 22.45 -4.89
N LEU A 243 12.06 22.71 -3.59
CA LEU A 243 11.10 23.50 -2.86
C LEU A 243 11.41 24.99 -3.06
N ASN A 244 10.42 25.73 -3.55
CA ASN A 244 10.47 27.19 -3.66
C ASN A 244 9.58 27.84 -2.61
#